data_AF-A0A429XEF9-F1
#
_entry.id   AF-A0A429XEF9-F1
#
_cell.length_a   1.000
_cell.length_b   1.000
_cell.length_c   1.000
_cell.angle_alpha   90.00
_cell.angle_beta   90.00
_cell.angle_gamma   90.00
#
_symmetry.space_group_name_H-M   'P 1'
#
loop_
_entity.id
_entity.type
_entity.pdbx_description
1 polymer ?
#
loop_
_entity_poly.entity_id
_entity_poly.type
_entity_poly.pdbx_seq_one_letter_code
_entity_poly.pdbx_strand_id
1 'polypeptide(L)' 'MYECLSYRILYLLAGWGVVINDTYCYRIDQMPYGGVKDSGNGNKGPIYAIQELVETITVYVNLEK' A
#
# COMPACT_ATOMS: atom_id res chain seq x y z
N MET A 1 -18.11 18.99 -7.48
CA MET A 1 -17.06 19.40 -8.44
C MET A 1 -15.65 19.25 -7.87
N TYR A 2 -15.39 19.67 -6.62
CA TYR A 2 -14.09 19.51 -5.96
C TYR A 2 -13.67 18.05 -5.74
N GLU A 3 -14.61 17.15 -5.41
CA GLU A 3 -14.35 15.72 -5.23
C GLU A 3 -13.78 15.04 -6.49
N CYS A 4 -14.28 15.40 -7.68
CA CYS A 4 -13.76 14.86 -8.94
C CYS A 4 -12.33 15.34 -9.24
N LEU A 5 -11.97 16.56 -8.80
CA LEU A 5 -10.62 17.10 -8.99
C LEU A 5 -9.60 16.39 -8.08
N SER A 6 -10.00 16.08 -6.85
CA SER A 6 -9.19 15.33 -5.88
C SER A 6 -8.72 13.98 -6.42
N TYR A 7 -9.57 13.26 -7.17
CA TYR A 7 -9.19 11.98 -7.78
C TYR A 7 -8.15 12.12 -8.90
N ARG A 8 -8.13 13.27 -9.60
CA ARG A 8 -7.16 13.53 -10.67
C ARG A 8 -5.77 13.91 -10.14
N ILE A 9 -5.70 14.46 -8.93
CA ILE A 9 -4.43 14.88 -8.29
C ILE A 9 -3.47 13.69 -8.13
N LEU A 10 -3.98 12.48 -7.90
CA LEU A 10 -3.19 11.24 -7.83
C LEU A 10 -2.33 11.01 -9.10
N TYR A 11 -2.83 11.40 -10.28
CA TYR A 11 -2.12 11.23 -11.54
C TYR A 11 -1.15 12.37 -11.87
N LEU A 12 -1.26 13.50 -11.15
CA LEU A 12 -0.44 14.70 -11.36
C LEU A 12 0.75 14.73 -10.40
N LEU A 13 0.59 14.15 -9.20
CA LEU A 13 1.65 14.08 -8.21
C LEU A 13 2.41 12.77 -8.35
N ALA A 14 3.70 12.86 -8.60
CA ALA A 14 4.60 11.72 -8.68
C ALA A 14 5.07 11.27 -7.27
N GLY A 15 4.10 10.97 -6.40
CA GLY A 15 4.28 10.49 -5.03
C GLY A 15 3.46 9.23 -4.76
N TRP A 16 3.71 8.59 -3.63
CA TRP A 16 3.11 7.29 -3.32
C TRP A 16 1.64 7.41 -2.86
N GLY A 17 1.27 8.50 -2.18
CA GLY A 17 -0.09 8.75 -1.72
C GLY A 17 -0.33 10.23 -1.40
N VAL A 18 -1.60 10.62 -1.36
CA VAL A 18 -2.03 12.00 -1.10
C VAL A 18 -3.11 11.97 -0.03
N VAL A 19 -2.93 12.74 1.03
CA VAL A 19 -3.94 12.96 2.07
C VAL A 19 -4.69 14.22 1.71
N ILE A 20 -6.01 14.13 1.55
CA ILE A 20 -6.87 15.26 1.20
C ILE A 20 -7.53 15.76 2.49
N ASN A 21 -7.50 17.08 2.70
CA ASN A 21 -8.10 17.76 3.85
C ASN A 21 -7.51 17.38 5.22
N ASP A 22 -6.31 16.79 5.28
CA ASP A 22 -5.62 16.48 6.53
C ASP A 22 -4.09 16.60 6.37
N THR A 23 -3.36 16.49 7.48
CA THR A 23 -1.90 16.62 7.56
C THR A 23 -1.19 15.37 7.03
N TYR A 24 0.02 15.55 6.49
CA TYR A 24 0.87 14.48 5.97
C TYR A 24 1.31 13.42 7.02
N CYS A 25 1.12 13.69 8.31
CA CYS A 25 1.38 12.77 9.42
C CYS A 25 0.17 11.89 9.78
N TYR A 26 -0.94 12.00 9.04
CA TYR A 26 -2.10 11.16 9.28
C TYR A 26 -1.71 9.68 9.17
N ARG A 27 -1.87 8.97 10.29
CA ARG A 27 -1.40 7.60 10.44
C ARG A 27 -2.50 6.69 10.95
N ILE A 28 -2.76 5.63 10.20
CA ILE A 28 -3.54 4.48 10.66
C ILE A 28 -2.60 3.27 10.59
N ASP A 29 -2.59 2.42 11.60
CA ASP A 29 -1.66 1.29 11.67
C ASP A 29 -1.78 0.32 10.49
N GLN A 30 -2.98 0.18 9.95
CA GLN A 30 -3.27 -0.66 8.78
C GLN A 30 -3.02 0.05 7.45
N MET A 31 -2.77 1.36 7.46
CA MET A 31 -2.56 2.12 6.22
C MET A 31 -1.30 1.61 5.53
N PRO A 32 -1.38 1.39 4.21
CA PRO A 32 -0.18 1.06 3.47
C PRO A 32 0.68 2.32 3.32
N TYR A 33 1.99 2.15 3.35
CA TYR A 33 2.98 3.22 3.23
C TYR A 33 3.97 2.86 2.14
N GLY A 34 4.62 3.83 1.55
CA GLY A 34 5.66 3.54 0.58
C GLY A 34 6.36 4.80 0.11
N GLY A 35 7.50 4.60 -0.51
CA GLY A 35 8.28 5.65 -1.14
C GLY A 35 8.28 5.47 -2.65
N VAL A 36 8.36 6.57 -3.37
CA VAL A 36 8.74 6.61 -4.79
C VAL A 36 9.94 7.55 -4.93
N LYS A 37 10.86 7.26 -5.85
CA LYS A 37 12.09 8.04 -6.08
C LYS A 37 13.00 8.02 -4.83
N ASP A 38 13.47 9.19 -4.41
CA ASP A 38 14.41 9.35 -3.30
C ASP A 38 13.75 9.22 -1.91
N SER A 39 12.42 9.06 -1.85
CA SER A 39 11.70 8.84 -0.58
C SER A 39 11.77 7.38 -0.06
N GLY A 40 12.42 6.49 -0.82
CA GLY A 40 12.56 5.07 -0.51
C GLY A 40 11.92 4.19 -1.58
N ASN A 41 12.19 2.89 -1.51
CA ASN A 41 11.66 1.88 -2.42
C ASN A 41 10.87 0.83 -1.63
N GLY A 42 9.74 0.37 -2.19
CA GLY A 42 8.92 -0.70 -1.61
C GLY A 42 7.60 -0.23 -0.97
N ASN A 43 6.68 -1.18 -0.85
CA ASN A 43 5.39 -1.02 -0.18
C ASN A 43 5.51 -1.58 1.24
N LYS A 44 5.26 -0.72 2.22
CA LYS A 44 5.26 -0.97 3.65
C LYS A 44 3.83 -0.98 4.19
N GLY A 45 3.67 -1.46 5.42
CA GLY A 45 2.38 -1.64 6.07
C GLY A 45 2.13 -3.12 6.37
N PRO A 46 1.17 -3.45 7.25
CA PRO A 46 1.05 -4.80 7.81
C PRO A 46 0.85 -5.88 6.74
N ILE A 47 -0.01 -5.61 5.75
CA ILE A 47 -0.32 -6.55 4.67
C ILE A 47 0.91 -6.79 3.77
N TYR A 48 1.61 -5.72 3.38
CA TYR A 48 2.80 -5.83 2.53
C TYR A 48 3.96 -6.48 3.27
N ALA A 49 4.14 -6.18 4.56
CA ALA A 49 5.15 -6.83 5.40
C ALA A 49 4.89 -8.33 5.55
N ILE A 50 3.62 -8.74 5.72
CA ILE A 50 3.27 -10.16 5.76
C ILE A 50 3.59 -10.82 4.41
N GLN A 51 3.24 -10.20 3.28
CA GLN A 51 3.54 -10.75 1.96
C GLN A 51 5.04 -10.85 1.66
N GLU A 52 5.84 -9.90 2.14
CA GLU A 52 7.30 -9.89 1.90
C GLU A 52 8.05 -10.83 2.85
N LEU A 53 7.55 -11.02 4.07
CA LEU A 53 8.23 -11.82 5.11
C LEU A 53 7.70 -13.25 5.22
N VAL A 54 6.57 -13.57 4.61
CA VAL A 54 5.97 -14.92 4.65
C VAL A 54 6.07 -15.61 3.30
N GLU A 55 6.61 -16.82 3.30
CA GLU A 55 6.62 -17.70 2.14
C GLU A 55 5.36 -18.57 2.09
N THR A 56 4.75 -18.69 0.91
CA THR A 56 3.57 -19.53 0.72
C THR A 56 3.99 -20.95 0.35
N ILE A 57 3.64 -21.91 1.20
CA ILE A 57 3.92 -23.33 0.96
C ILE A 57 2.68 -24.01 0.36
N THR A 58 2.86 -24.73 -0.74
CA THR A 58 1.79 -25.53 -1.35
C THR A 58 1.76 -26.93 -0.73
N VAL A 59 0.59 -27.38 -0.27
CA VAL A 59 0.40 -28.72 0.31
C VAL A 59 -0.47 -29.55 -0.62
N TYR A 60 0.01 -30.73 -1.00
CA TYR A 60 -0.75 -31.73 -1.75
C TYR A 60 -1.20 -32.84 -0.79
N VAL A 61 -2.50 -33.11 -0.78
CA VAL A 61 -3.09 -34.18 0.04
C VAL A 61 -3.74 -35.20 -0.89
N ASN A 62 -3.27 -36.45 -0.83
CA ASN A 62 -3.94 -37.58 -1.47
C ASN A 62 -5.07 -38.07 -0.55
N LEU A 63 -6.30 -38.08 -1.06
CA LEU A 63 -7.50 -38.47 -0.32
C LEU A 63 -7.86 -39.95 -0.49
N GLU A 64 -7.13 -40.71 -1.30
CA GLU A 64 -7.41 -42.13 -1.50
C GLU A 64 -6.85 -42.97 -0.33
N LYS A 65 -7.78 -43.44 0.51
CA LYS A 65 -7.66 -44.60 1.40
C LYS A 65 -8.84 -45.52 1.15
#